data_AF-E6WXP1-F1
#
_entry.id   AF-E6WXP1-F1
#
_cell.length_a   1.000
_cell.length_b   1.000
_cell.length_c   1.000
_cell.angle_alpha   90.00
_cell.angle_beta   90.00
_cell.angle_gamma   90.00
#
_symmetry.space_group_name_H-M   'P 1'
#
loop_
_entity.id
_entity.type
_entity.pdbx_description
1 polymer ?
#
loop_
_entity_poly.entity_id
_entity_poly.type
_entity_poly.pdbx_seq_one_letter_code
_entity_poly.pdbx_strand_id
1 'polypeptide(L)'
;MKNDYGLSIWGDGNFLIDGETVNVNHGLSPSLLEITRHIREQGYKGPLLLRFPHLIRKQIDTLFGAFERARREFKYSGKFHAVFPLKVNQYPNFVESLIEVSGRRRYGLEAGSKAELIIAMAKTPLGAPITVNGFKDKEMIALAFIAAKSGHNITLTIEGINELETIIEVHRECNRDASAPITPKIGMRIRLHSTGVGIWAKSGGYSSKFGLTSTELLEAYEMLRQEDLIGSLAMIHFHIGSQMSEIGPLKKALREAGNIYAELKRRGAENLHAINIGGGLAVEYSQHQPSRNYSIKEFANDVVFAMQEIARQKGVEEPDIFTESGRFIAAPHAVLVAPVLELFSQEYHERSLRLKPEGQNPPLVQELYDLYRSLKRTNAREYLHDALDHMESLLTLFDLGYIDLEDRSNTEILVNLIVKKTVTLLERENSDELKRLQNRIQEKYLVNFSIFQSLPDFWGLGQHFPIMPLHRLDQRPSRPASIWDITCDSDGEIPFDPDAPLLLHDIDVEEEEYFLGIFLTGAYQEVLGMRHNLFTHPTEAVIEFDEEGEWSVTGIIEAQNLMDILEDLDYDLGQIDKSLKTQIEDSEHLNETEKQAVLGKLYLYLSENSYLKTIQSRLGGE
;
A
#
# COMPACT_ATOMS: atom_id res chain seq x y z
N MET A 1 12.88 24.67 11.29
CA MET A 1 13.35 23.36 10.77
C MET A 1 12.61 23.11 9.49
N LYS A 2 13.30 22.71 8.41
CA LYS A 2 12.63 22.19 7.20
C LYS A 2 11.81 20.97 7.63
N ASN A 3 10.54 20.89 7.24
CA ASN A 3 9.71 19.73 7.49
C ASN A 3 10.13 18.65 6.50
N ASP A 4 10.76 17.57 6.96
CA ASP A 4 11.19 16.45 6.10
C ASP A 4 10.07 15.41 5.92
N TYR A 5 8.86 15.66 6.42
CA TYR A 5 7.71 14.75 6.37
C TYR A 5 8.04 13.34 6.88
N GLY A 6 8.98 13.24 7.82
CA GLY A 6 9.40 11.97 8.42
C GLY A 6 10.27 11.11 7.51
N LEU A 7 10.86 11.64 6.43
CA LEU A 7 11.76 10.88 5.54
C LEU A 7 12.90 10.19 6.30
N SER A 8 13.37 10.79 7.40
CA SER A 8 14.36 10.18 8.29
C SER A 8 13.87 8.95 9.07
N ILE A 9 12.55 8.75 9.16
CA ILE A 9 11.88 7.64 9.86
C ILE A 9 11.53 6.51 8.88
N TRP A 10 10.72 6.81 7.86
CA TRP A 10 10.18 5.81 6.93
C TRP A 10 10.96 5.71 5.61
N GLY A 11 11.68 6.77 5.24
CA GLY A 11 12.28 6.91 3.91
C GLY A 11 13.44 5.95 3.65
N ASP A 12 14.11 5.42 4.69
CA ASP A 12 15.21 4.44 4.61
C ASP A 12 16.35 4.85 3.63
N GLY A 13 16.51 6.17 3.42
CA GLY A 13 17.42 6.73 2.42
C GLY A 13 17.09 6.33 0.97
N ASN A 14 15.83 6.01 0.67
CA ASN A 14 15.32 5.79 -0.70
C ASN A 14 14.99 7.11 -1.40
N PHE A 15 14.62 8.12 -0.62
CA PHE A 15 14.26 9.45 -1.09
C PHE A 15 14.99 10.50 -0.27
N LEU A 16 15.22 11.66 -0.86
CA LEU A 16 15.82 12.83 -0.21
C LEU A 16 15.11 14.11 -0.67
N ILE A 17 15.28 15.19 0.07
CA ILE A 17 14.84 16.52 -0.35
C ILE A 17 16.05 17.26 -0.89
N ASP A 18 16.00 17.65 -2.16
CA ASP A 18 17.00 18.52 -2.80
C ASP A 18 16.33 19.81 -3.28
N GLY A 19 16.85 20.95 -2.84
CA GLY A 19 16.22 22.25 -3.10
C GLY A 19 14.78 22.29 -2.57
N GLU A 20 13.84 22.38 -3.51
CA GLU A 20 12.39 22.45 -3.29
C GLU A 20 11.65 21.13 -3.55
N THR A 21 12.30 20.08 -4.09
CA THR A 21 11.65 18.83 -4.51
C THR A 21 12.07 17.62 -3.69
N VAL A 22 11.23 16.59 -3.70
CA VAL A 22 11.61 15.23 -3.27
C VAL A 22 12.17 14.46 -4.46
N ASN A 23 13.33 13.86 -4.26
CA ASN A 23 14.11 13.19 -5.28
C ASN A 23 14.34 11.73 -4.89
N VAL A 24 14.47 10.89 -5.90
CA VAL A 24 14.89 9.49 -5.72
C VAL A 24 16.37 9.52 -5.32
N ASN A 25 16.77 8.86 -4.23
CA ASN A 25 18.17 8.80 -3.81
C ASN A 25 18.93 7.69 -4.56
N HIS A 26 19.00 7.80 -5.89
CA HIS A 26 19.67 6.85 -6.77
C HIS A 26 20.06 7.50 -8.10
N GLY A 27 21.09 6.98 -8.77
CA GLY A 27 21.60 7.56 -10.02
C GLY A 27 21.94 9.04 -9.87
N LEU A 28 21.49 9.86 -10.82
CA LEU A 28 21.60 11.33 -10.79
C LEU A 28 20.59 12.02 -9.87
N SER A 29 19.85 11.25 -9.07
CA SER A 29 18.85 11.72 -8.11
C SER A 29 17.74 12.59 -8.73
N PRO A 30 17.01 12.08 -9.75
CA PRO A 30 15.95 12.84 -10.38
C PRO A 30 14.82 13.17 -9.41
N SER A 31 14.20 14.34 -9.61
CA SER A 31 13.04 14.72 -8.80
C SER A 31 11.81 13.91 -9.22
N LEU A 32 10.95 13.55 -8.26
CA LEU A 32 9.67 12.90 -8.59
C LEU A 32 8.77 13.83 -9.42
N LEU A 33 8.91 15.15 -9.25
CA LEU A 33 8.18 16.13 -10.04
C LEU A 33 8.60 16.11 -11.52
N GLU A 34 9.90 16.01 -11.80
CA GLU A 34 10.43 15.92 -13.16
C GLU A 34 9.96 14.65 -13.88
N ILE A 35 10.06 13.49 -13.20
CA ILE A 35 9.55 12.22 -13.72
C ILE A 35 8.05 12.32 -14.01
N THR A 36 7.27 12.90 -13.08
CA THR A 36 5.82 13.11 -13.23
C THR A 36 5.51 13.98 -14.43
N ARG A 37 6.21 15.10 -14.60
CA ARG A 37 6.02 16.01 -15.74
C ARG A 37 6.36 15.34 -17.07
N HIS A 38 7.48 14.62 -17.13
CA HIS A 38 7.89 13.90 -18.33
C HIS A 38 6.83 12.89 -18.80
N ILE A 39 6.23 12.12 -17.89
CA ILE A 39 5.15 11.18 -18.21
C ILE A 39 3.89 11.91 -18.70
N ARG A 40 3.54 13.03 -18.04
CA ARG A 40 2.37 13.85 -18.41
C ARG A 40 2.52 14.53 -19.77
N GLU A 41 3.74 14.94 -20.12
CA GLU A 41 4.06 15.52 -21.44
C GLU A 41 3.86 14.52 -22.60
N GLN A 42 3.96 13.22 -22.31
CA GLN A 42 3.63 12.15 -23.27
C GLN A 42 2.11 11.91 -23.41
N GLY A 43 1.28 12.59 -22.63
CA GLY A 43 -0.19 12.49 -22.68
C GLY A 43 -0.81 11.73 -21.50
N TYR A 44 0.00 11.06 -20.67
CA TYR A 44 -0.48 10.27 -19.54
C TYR A 44 -0.80 11.16 -18.33
N LYS A 45 -2.06 11.58 -18.22
CA LYS A 45 -2.58 12.43 -17.14
C LYS A 45 -3.37 11.62 -16.12
N GLY A 46 -3.69 12.26 -14.99
CA GLY A 46 -4.36 11.65 -13.85
C GLY A 46 -3.37 11.23 -12.75
N PRO A 47 -3.79 10.34 -11.84
CA PRO A 47 -2.87 9.69 -10.90
C PRO A 47 -1.93 8.72 -11.63
N LEU A 48 -0.69 8.67 -11.17
CA LEU A 48 0.38 7.82 -11.71
C LEU A 48 0.95 6.93 -10.61
N LEU A 49 1.06 5.63 -10.86
CA LEU A 49 1.77 4.70 -9.99
C LEU A 49 3.20 4.48 -10.53
N LEU A 50 4.19 5.08 -9.87
CA LEU A 50 5.59 4.99 -10.26
C LEU A 50 6.26 3.81 -9.56
N ARG A 51 6.92 2.93 -10.32
CA ARG A 51 7.64 1.75 -9.82
C ARG A 51 9.15 1.92 -9.97
N PHE A 52 9.90 1.53 -8.96
CA PHE A 52 11.36 1.68 -8.89
C PHE A 52 12.05 0.33 -8.65
N PRO A 53 12.42 -0.43 -9.70
CA PRO A 53 13.06 -1.74 -9.57
C PRO A 53 14.35 -1.74 -8.72
N HIS A 54 15.12 -0.64 -8.75
CA HIS A 54 16.32 -0.49 -7.93
C HIS A 54 16.01 -0.52 -6.41
N LEU A 55 14.82 -0.10 -5.98
CA LEU A 55 14.39 -0.21 -4.58
C LEU A 55 14.05 -1.65 -4.20
N ILE A 56 13.46 -2.42 -5.12
CA ILE A 56 13.27 -3.87 -4.93
C ILE A 56 14.64 -4.53 -4.71
N ARG A 57 15.62 -4.21 -5.57
CA ARG A 57 17.00 -4.70 -5.43
C ARG A 57 17.59 -4.32 -4.07
N LYS A 58 17.46 -3.06 -3.65
CA LYS A 58 17.95 -2.58 -2.34
C LYS A 58 17.33 -3.38 -1.17
N GLN A 59 16.03 -3.67 -1.20
CA GLN A 59 15.38 -4.44 -0.14
C GLN A 59 15.84 -5.90 -0.12
N ILE A 60 16.01 -6.53 -1.29
CA ILE A 60 16.61 -7.87 -1.39
C ILE A 60 18.03 -7.88 -0.82
N ASP A 61 18.87 -6.94 -1.24
CA ASP A 61 20.26 -6.82 -0.80
C ASP A 61 20.36 -6.61 0.72
N THR A 62 19.45 -5.80 1.27
CA THR A 62 19.37 -5.53 2.70
C THR A 62 18.95 -6.77 3.49
N LEU A 63 17.95 -7.52 3.00
CA LEU A 63 17.49 -8.75 3.62
C LEU A 63 18.59 -9.83 3.63
N PHE A 64 19.14 -10.15 2.46
CA PHE A 64 20.21 -11.13 2.35
C PHE A 64 21.46 -10.68 3.11
N GLY A 65 21.84 -9.41 3.02
CA GLY A 65 22.99 -8.85 3.73
C GLY A 65 22.86 -8.97 5.25
N ALA A 66 21.65 -8.74 5.80
CA ALA A 66 21.39 -8.88 7.23
C ALA A 66 21.53 -10.33 7.70
N PHE A 67 20.98 -11.29 6.98
CA PHE A 67 21.08 -12.71 7.30
C PHE A 67 22.49 -13.28 7.09
N GLU A 68 23.18 -12.92 6.00
CA GLU A 68 24.57 -13.35 5.77
C GLU A 68 25.54 -12.75 6.79
N ARG A 69 25.28 -11.54 7.29
CA ARG A 69 26.03 -10.98 8.41
C ARG A 69 25.78 -11.80 9.68
N ALA A 70 24.51 -12.02 10.05
CA ALA A 70 24.16 -12.79 11.25
C ALA A 70 24.76 -14.20 11.20
N ARG A 71 24.64 -14.91 10.06
CA ARG A 71 25.23 -16.24 9.86
C ARG A 71 26.74 -16.25 10.08
N ARG A 72 27.47 -15.27 9.55
CA ARG A 72 28.94 -15.15 9.76
C ARG A 72 29.29 -14.84 11.20
N GLU A 73 28.55 -13.94 11.83
CA GLU A 73 28.74 -13.52 13.23
C GLU A 73 28.58 -14.70 14.19
N PHE A 74 27.51 -15.48 14.02
CA PHE A 74 27.23 -16.66 14.84
C PHE A 74 27.90 -17.95 14.34
N LYS A 75 28.62 -17.93 13.20
CA LYS A 75 29.20 -19.11 12.55
C LYS A 75 28.16 -20.21 12.23
N TYR A 76 27.00 -19.77 11.78
CA TYR A 76 25.89 -20.63 11.39
C TYR A 76 26.17 -21.35 10.07
N SER A 77 26.08 -22.67 10.07
CA SER A 77 26.34 -23.58 8.98
C SER A 77 25.17 -23.72 7.99
N GLY A 78 23.92 -23.62 8.46
CA GLY A 78 22.73 -23.65 7.61
C GLY A 78 22.71 -22.46 6.65
N LYS A 79 22.05 -22.59 5.49
CA LYS A 79 21.94 -21.57 4.45
C LYS A 79 20.76 -20.63 4.70
N PHE A 80 20.79 -19.47 4.07
CA PHE A 80 19.66 -18.55 4.02
C PHE A 80 19.02 -18.55 2.63
N HIS A 81 17.70 -18.66 2.61
CA HIS A 81 16.85 -18.59 1.43
C HIS A 81 15.72 -17.58 1.67
N ALA A 82 15.30 -16.91 0.60
CA ALA A 82 14.14 -16.04 0.64
C ALA A 82 13.21 -16.39 -0.52
N VAL A 83 11.91 -16.31 -0.25
CA VAL A 83 10.84 -16.61 -1.19
C VAL A 83 9.84 -15.46 -1.15
N PHE A 84 9.35 -15.00 -2.30
CA PHE A 84 8.44 -13.86 -2.36
C PHE A 84 7.01 -14.37 -2.45
N PRO A 85 6.16 -14.10 -1.45
CA PRO A 85 4.76 -14.49 -1.48
C PRO A 85 3.98 -13.64 -2.47
N LEU A 86 3.55 -14.28 -3.57
CA LEU A 86 2.86 -13.62 -4.69
C LEU A 86 1.60 -12.87 -4.23
N LYS A 87 0.91 -13.36 -3.19
CA LYS A 87 -0.25 -12.69 -2.56
C LYS A 87 -0.04 -11.22 -2.19
N VAL A 88 1.21 -10.77 -2.06
CA VAL A 88 1.55 -9.38 -1.73
C VAL A 88 1.49 -8.48 -2.97
N ASN A 89 1.98 -8.97 -4.11
CA ASN A 89 1.93 -8.25 -5.39
C ASN A 89 2.19 -9.26 -6.54
N GLN A 90 1.17 -9.54 -7.35
CA GLN A 90 1.25 -10.42 -8.53
C GLN A 90 1.42 -9.66 -9.86
N TYR A 91 1.47 -8.33 -9.84
CA TYR A 91 1.47 -7.52 -11.07
C TYR A 91 2.74 -7.78 -11.88
N PRO A 92 2.64 -7.90 -13.22
CA PRO A 92 3.78 -8.24 -14.07
C PRO A 92 4.97 -7.30 -13.90
N ASN A 93 4.73 -5.98 -13.91
CA ASN A 93 5.77 -4.97 -13.75
C ASN A 93 6.51 -5.07 -12.40
N PHE A 94 5.89 -5.65 -11.36
CA PHE A 94 6.58 -5.98 -10.12
C PHE A 94 7.27 -7.34 -10.17
N VAL A 95 6.57 -8.41 -10.56
CA VAL A 95 7.10 -9.79 -10.53
C VAL A 95 8.27 -9.95 -11.49
N GLU A 96 8.21 -9.38 -12.69
CA GLU A 96 9.30 -9.43 -13.66
C GLU A 96 10.53 -8.67 -13.15
N SER A 97 10.33 -7.45 -12.65
CA SER A 97 11.37 -6.66 -12.00
C SER A 97 12.01 -7.42 -10.84
N LEU A 98 11.21 -8.06 -9.97
CA LEU A 98 11.68 -8.85 -8.83
C LEU A 98 12.60 -9.97 -9.30
N ILE A 99 12.18 -10.76 -10.28
CA ILE A 99 12.97 -11.88 -10.80
C ILE A 99 14.25 -11.37 -11.45
N GLU A 100 14.19 -10.32 -12.26
CA GLU A 100 15.34 -9.72 -12.91
C GLU A 100 16.39 -9.21 -11.90
N VAL A 101 15.95 -8.39 -10.94
CA VAL A 101 16.89 -7.79 -9.97
C VAL A 101 17.39 -8.79 -8.93
N SER A 102 16.68 -9.91 -8.71
CA SER A 102 17.13 -10.97 -7.81
C SER A 102 18.41 -11.67 -8.29
N GLY A 103 18.65 -11.67 -9.60
CA GLY A 103 19.86 -12.17 -10.25
C GLY A 103 20.36 -13.51 -9.68
N ARG A 104 21.61 -13.52 -9.20
CA ARG A 104 22.26 -14.75 -8.68
C ARG A 104 21.81 -15.19 -7.28
N ARG A 105 21.01 -14.39 -6.56
CA ARG A 105 20.56 -14.72 -5.19
C ARG A 105 19.52 -15.85 -5.16
N ARG A 106 18.99 -16.23 -6.34
CA ARG A 106 17.98 -17.29 -6.51
C ARG A 106 16.79 -17.09 -5.56
N TYR A 107 16.28 -15.86 -5.52
CA TYR A 107 15.08 -15.52 -4.76
C TYR A 107 13.91 -16.34 -5.33
N GLY A 108 13.20 -17.07 -4.48
CA GLY A 108 12.10 -17.94 -4.88
C GLY A 108 10.74 -17.22 -4.98
N LEU A 109 9.70 -17.93 -5.43
CA LEU A 109 8.32 -17.47 -5.35
C LEU A 109 7.46 -18.41 -4.49
N GLU A 110 6.54 -17.83 -3.73
CA GLU A 110 5.56 -18.56 -2.92
C GLU A 110 4.18 -18.36 -3.53
N ALA A 111 3.43 -19.45 -3.61
CA ALA A 111 2.08 -19.48 -4.14
C ALA A 111 1.10 -20.01 -3.08
N GLY A 112 0.02 -19.26 -2.86
CA GLY A 112 -1.08 -19.65 -1.98
C GLY A 112 -2.31 -20.16 -2.74
N SER A 113 -2.28 -20.20 -4.07
CA SER A 113 -3.40 -20.65 -4.93
C SER A 113 -2.93 -21.27 -6.25
N LYS A 114 -3.84 -21.91 -7.00
CA LYS A 114 -3.54 -22.48 -8.33
C LYS A 114 -3.01 -21.43 -9.31
N ALA A 115 -3.65 -20.26 -9.38
CA ALA A 115 -3.24 -19.21 -10.31
C ALA A 115 -1.85 -18.68 -9.98
N GLU A 116 -1.57 -18.45 -8.70
CA GLU A 116 -0.23 -18.05 -8.24
C GLU A 116 0.81 -19.14 -8.51
N LEU A 117 0.45 -20.43 -8.39
CA LEU A 117 1.35 -21.53 -8.71
C LEU A 117 1.72 -21.53 -10.19
N ILE A 118 0.79 -21.22 -11.09
CA ILE A 118 1.10 -21.06 -12.53
C ILE A 118 2.09 -19.92 -12.75
N ILE A 119 1.89 -18.77 -12.10
CA ILE A 119 2.84 -17.64 -12.17
C ILE A 119 4.20 -18.07 -11.63
N ALA A 120 4.25 -18.74 -10.47
CA ALA A 120 5.48 -19.21 -9.85
C ALA A 120 6.24 -20.19 -10.76
N MET A 121 5.54 -21.14 -11.38
CA MET A 121 6.12 -22.09 -12.34
C MET A 121 6.66 -21.37 -13.58
N ALA A 122 5.93 -20.38 -14.10
CA ALA A 122 6.32 -19.67 -15.31
C ALA A 122 7.51 -18.71 -15.10
N LYS A 123 7.59 -18.07 -13.93
CA LYS A 123 8.53 -16.97 -13.68
C LYS A 123 9.74 -17.37 -12.82
N THR A 124 9.66 -18.41 -12.00
CA THR A 124 10.78 -18.80 -11.12
C THR A 124 11.89 -19.51 -11.91
N PRO A 125 13.15 -19.02 -11.88
CA PRO A 125 14.26 -19.70 -12.51
C PRO A 125 14.49 -21.11 -11.95
N LEU A 126 14.87 -22.06 -12.80
CA LEU A 126 15.16 -23.42 -12.35
C LEU A 126 16.23 -23.44 -11.25
N GLY A 127 15.96 -24.22 -10.20
CA GLY A 127 16.80 -24.32 -9.00
C GLY A 127 16.54 -23.26 -7.92
N ALA A 128 15.84 -22.15 -8.22
CA ALA A 128 15.29 -21.30 -7.17
C ALA A 128 14.08 -21.99 -6.52
N PRO A 129 13.84 -21.78 -5.21
CA PRO A 129 12.78 -22.47 -4.50
C PRO A 129 11.38 -21.96 -4.90
N ILE A 130 10.42 -22.89 -4.99
CA ILE A 130 8.98 -22.57 -5.01
C ILE A 130 8.37 -23.17 -3.74
N THR A 131 7.69 -22.36 -2.93
CA THR A 131 6.89 -22.87 -1.81
C THR A 131 5.41 -22.74 -2.13
N VAL A 132 4.62 -23.73 -1.70
CA VAL A 132 3.18 -23.80 -1.97
C VAL A 132 2.42 -23.93 -0.67
N ASN A 133 1.69 -22.89 -0.29
CA ASN A 133 0.82 -22.84 0.89
C ASN A 133 -0.66 -22.77 0.47
N GLY A 134 -1.56 -22.51 1.43
CA GLY A 134 -3.01 -22.41 1.19
C GLY A 134 -3.70 -23.77 1.09
N PHE A 135 -5.01 -23.79 0.93
CA PHE A 135 -5.75 -25.04 0.75
C PHE A 135 -5.48 -25.65 -0.62
N LYS A 136 -5.13 -26.94 -0.63
CA LYS A 136 -4.78 -27.65 -1.86
C LYS A 136 -5.79 -28.75 -2.14
N ASP A 137 -6.39 -28.69 -3.32
CA ASP A 137 -7.11 -29.82 -3.88
C ASP A 137 -6.17 -30.72 -4.71
N LYS A 138 -6.72 -31.82 -5.22
CA LYS A 138 -5.97 -32.80 -6.01
C LYS A 138 -5.32 -32.18 -7.26
N GLU A 139 -5.98 -31.23 -7.91
CA GLU A 139 -5.46 -30.56 -9.10
C GLU A 139 -4.25 -29.68 -8.78
N MET A 140 -4.32 -28.89 -7.70
CA MET A 140 -3.18 -28.06 -7.26
C MET A 140 -1.98 -28.93 -6.87
N ILE A 141 -2.22 -30.07 -6.20
CA ILE A 141 -1.17 -31.04 -5.89
C ILE A 141 -0.59 -31.63 -7.19
N ALA A 142 -1.42 -32.02 -8.15
CA ALA A 142 -0.96 -32.53 -9.44
C ALA A 142 -0.10 -31.51 -10.21
N LEU A 143 -0.47 -30.23 -10.19
CA LEU A 143 0.35 -29.14 -10.76
C LEU A 143 1.74 -29.08 -10.10
N ALA A 144 1.83 -29.28 -8.79
CA ALA A 144 3.13 -29.31 -8.11
C ALA A 144 3.98 -30.53 -8.47
N PHE A 145 3.37 -31.69 -8.74
CA PHE A 145 4.07 -32.84 -9.32
C PHE A 145 4.56 -32.55 -10.75
N ILE A 146 3.76 -31.85 -11.56
CA ILE A 146 4.19 -31.39 -12.89
C ILE A 146 5.39 -30.44 -12.75
N ALA A 147 5.34 -29.46 -11.85
CA ALA A 147 6.45 -28.54 -11.59
C ALA A 147 7.73 -29.29 -11.17
N ALA A 148 7.60 -30.28 -10.29
CA ALA A 148 8.73 -31.13 -9.89
C ALA A 148 9.30 -31.91 -11.09
N LYS A 149 8.44 -32.53 -11.91
CA LYS A 149 8.83 -33.22 -13.16
C LYS A 149 9.52 -32.30 -14.17
N SER A 150 9.14 -31.02 -14.19
CA SER A 150 9.77 -29.96 -15.00
C SER A 150 11.10 -29.47 -14.43
N GLY A 151 11.54 -29.96 -13.27
CA GLY A 151 12.83 -29.63 -12.67
C GLY A 151 12.79 -28.48 -11.66
N HIS A 152 11.61 -27.98 -11.28
CA HIS A 152 11.52 -26.95 -10.24
C HIS A 152 11.86 -27.51 -8.85
N ASN A 153 12.53 -26.68 -8.04
CA ASN A 153 12.76 -26.96 -6.62
C ASN A 153 11.52 -26.57 -5.81
N ILE A 154 10.46 -27.38 -5.92
CA ILE A 154 9.16 -27.10 -5.32
C ILE A 154 8.95 -27.83 -4.00
N THR A 155 8.36 -27.14 -3.02
CA THR A 155 7.93 -27.71 -1.73
C THR A 155 6.44 -27.48 -1.50
N LEU A 156 5.69 -28.56 -1.33
CA LEU A 156 4.28 -28.54 -0.93
C LEU A 156 4.19 -28.50 0.59
N THR A 157 3.73 -27.39 1.15
CA THR A 157 3.53 -27.27 2.59
C THR A 157 2.14 -27.75 2.97
N ILE A 158 2.01 -28.88 3.68
CA ILE A 158 0.71 -29.36 4.14
C ILE A 158 0.17 -28.49 5.27
N GLU A 159 -1.12 -28.16 5.19
CA GLU A 159 -1.84 -27.40 6.21
C GLU A 159 -2.80 -28.27 7.05
N GLY A 160 -3.04 -29.52 6.61
CA GLY A 160 -3.88 -30.52 7.25
C GLY A 160 -3.52 -31.95 6.83
N ILE A 161 -3.93 -32.95 7.61
CA ILE A 161 -3.65 -34.38 7.35
C ILE A 161 -4.24 -34.86 6.02
N ASN A 162 -5.46 -34.43 5.68
CA ASN A 162 -6.13 -34.80 4.43
C ASN A 162 -5.34 -34.36 3.17
N GLU A 163 -4.58 -33.25 3.25
CA GLU A 163 -3.72 -32.84 2.13
C GLU A 163 -2.58 -33.83 1.92
N LEU A 164 -2.03 -34.40 3.00
CA LEU A 164 -0.99 -35.42 2.91
C LEU A 164 -1.55 -36.73 2.32
N GLU A 165 -2.76 -37.14 2.71
CA GLU A 165 -3.44 -38.29 2.08
C GLU A 165 -3.59 -38.08 0.56
N THR A 166 -3.99 -36.87 0.16
CA THR A 166 -4.13 -36.51 -1.27
C THR A 166 -2.77 -36.49 -1.98
N ILE A 167 -1.70 -36.02 -1.33
CA ILE A 167 -0.33 -36.10 -1.87
C ILE A 167 0.09 -37.55 -2.10
N ILE A 168 -0.22 -38.46 -1.16
CA ILE A 168 0.08 -39.89 -1.29
C ILE A 168 -0.70 -40.51 -2.46
N GLU A 169 -1.98 -40.16 -2.61
CA GLU A 169 -2.81 -40.59 -3.74
C GLU A 169 -2.20 -40.14 -5.07
N VAL A 170 -1.91 -38.84 -5.22
CA VAL A 170 -1.33 -38.27 -6.44
C VAL A 170 0.06 -38.82 -6.71
N HIS A 171 0.87 -39.05 -5.67
CA HIS A 171 2.18 -39.71 -5.79
C HIS A 171 2.05 -41.07 -6.47
N ARG A 172 1.13 -41.93 -5.98
CA ARG A 172 0.88 -43.26 -6.53
C ARG A 172 0.39 -43.19 -7.98
N GLU A 173 -0.47 -42.24 -8.30
CA GLU A 173 -0.98 -42.04 -9.67
C GLU A 173 0.12 -41.56 -10.62
N CYS A 174 0.87 -40.54 -10.22
CA CYS A 174 1.89 -39.90 -11.05
C CYS A 174 3.12 -40.77 -11.29
N ASN A 175 3.39 -41.73 -10.41
CA ASN A 175 4.59 -42.57 -10.45
C ASN A 175 4.32 -44.04 -10.82
N ARG A 176 3.06 -44.46 -11.03
CA ARG A 176 2.68 -45.85 -11.34
C ARG A 176 3.50 -46.47 -12.48
N ASP A 177 3.68 -45.72 -13.57
CA ASP A 177 4.38 -46.16 -14.78
C ASP A 177 5.62 -45.30 -15.08
N ALA A 178 6.12 -44.55 -14.08
CA ALA A 178 7.24 -43.64 -14.28
C ALA A 178 8.58 -44.39 -14.27
N SER A 179 9.38 -44.18 -15.33
CA SER A 179 10.76 -44.70 -15.39
C SER A 179 11.68 -44.10 -14.33
N ALA A 180 11.37 -42.87 -13.89
CA ALA A 180 12.03 -42.17 -12.80
C ALA A 180 10.94 -41.52 -11.91
N PRO A 181 10.53 -42.19 -10.82
CA PRO A 181 9.59 -41.61 -9.86
C PRO A 181 10.11 -40.30 -9.29
N ILE A 182 9.23 -39.30 -9.19
CA ILE A 182 9.56 -38.02 -8.59
C ILE A 182 8.45 -37.58 -7.66
N THR A 183 8.85 -36.99 -6.54
CA THR A 183 7.95 -36.42 -5.54
C THR A 183 8.43 -35.00 -5.24
N PRO A 184 7.55 -34.00 -5.26
CA PRO A 184 7.88 -32.68 -4.73
C PRO A 184 8.31 -32.80 -3.27
N LYS A 185 9.12 -31.86 -2.78
CA LYS A 185 9.43 -31.82 -1.35
C LYS A 185 8.15 -31.58 -0.56
N ILE A 186 8.09 -32.12 0.65
CA ILE A 186 6.98 -31.94 1.58
C ILE A 186 7.44 -31.04 2.71
N GLY A 187 6.68 -29.98 2.95
CA GLY A 187 6.77 -29.11 4.12
C GLY A 187 5.59 -29.35 5.06
N MET A 188 5.76 -29.12 6.36
CA MET A 188 4.66 -29.18 7.33
C MET A 188 4.44 -27.81 7.97
N ARG A 189 3.25 -27.23 7.80
CA ARG A 189 2.89 -26.01 8.53
C ARG A 189 2.56 -26.36 9.97
N ILE A 190 3.25 -25.77 10.93
CA ILE A 190 3.05 -26.01 12.35
C ILE A 190 2.08 -24.98 12.94
N ARG A 191 1.17 -25.44 13.81
CA ARG A 191 0.31 -24.55 14.60
C ARG A 191 0.98 -24.22 15.92
N LEU A 192 1.39 -22.97 16.06
CA LEU A 192 2.06 -22.47 17.27
C LEU A 192 1.06 -22.20 18.39
N HIS A 193 1.45 -22.49 19.63
CA HIS A 193 0.74 -22.04 20.83
C HIS A 193 0.97 -20.54 21.09
N SER A 194 2.13 -20.02 20.69
CA SER A 194 2.43 -18.59 20.75
C SER A 194 1.61 -17.79 19.72
N THR A 195 0.95 -16.71 20.17
CA THR A 195 0.13 -15.83 19.32
C THR A 195 0.91 -14.58 18.88
N GLY A 196 0.60 -14.06 17.69
CA GLY A 196 0.97 -12.70 17.29
C GLY A 196 0.20 -11.63 18.10
N VAL A 197 0.64 -10.38 18.01
CA VAL A 197 -0.01 -9.21 18.63
C VAL A 197 -0.54 -8.30 17.51
N GLY A 198 -1.66 -7.59 17.75
CA GLY A 198 -2.22 -6.61 16.83
C GLY A 198 -3.34 -7.13 15.90
N ILE A 199 -3.75 -6.29 14.94
CA ILE A 199 -4.88 -6.53 14.02
C ILE A 199 -4.70 -7.85 13.22
N TRP A 200 -3.45 -8.21 12.93
CA TRP A 200 -3.06 -9.39 12.16
C TRP A 200 -2.92 -10.69 12.95
N ALA A 201 -3.21 -10.68 14.26
CA ALA A 201 -3.03 -11.85 15.13
C ALA A 201 -3.88 -13.06 14.74
N LYS A 202 -4.99 -12.86 14.00
CA LYS A 202 -5.90 -13.94 13.56
C LYS A 202 -5.25 -14.96 12.60
N SER A 203 -4.14 -14.58 11.95
CA SER A 203 -3.41 -15.45 11.01
C SER A 203 -2.41 -16.40 11.68
N GLY A 204 -2.15 -16.26 12.99
CA GLY A 204 -1.23 -17.08 13.78
C GLY A 204 -1.84 -17.61 15.09
N GLY A 205 -1.11 -18.48 15.80
CA GLY A 205 -1.52 -19.03 17.10
C GLY A 205 -2.49 -20.23 17.06
N TYR A 206 -2.87 -20.73 18.24
CA TYR A 206 -3.64 -21.98 18.40
C TYR A 206 -5.05 -21.95 17.79
N SER A 207 -5.64 -20.76 17.67
CA SER A 207 -6.95 -20.54 17.01
C SER A 207 -6.84 -20.36 15.50
N SER A 208 -5.65 -20.44 14.92
CA SER A 208 -5.47 -20.37 13.47
C SER A 208 -6.18 -21.52 12.77
N LYS A 209 -6.80 -21.23 11.64
CA LYS A 209 -7.46 -22.23 10.77
C LYS A 209 -6.46 -23.14 10.05
N PHE A 210 -5.16 -22.81 10.10
CA PHE A 210 -4.12 -23.46 9.31
C PHE A 210 -3.00 -24.03 10.17
N GLY A 211 -2.46 -25.15 9.72
CA GLY A 211 -1.31 -25.81 10.32
C GLY A 211 -1.69 -26.94 11.27
N LEU A 212 -0.74 -27.84 11.44
CA LEU A 212 -0.88 -29.07 12.20
C LEU A 212 -0.58 -28.84 13.67
N THR A 213 -1.42 -29.41 14.53
CA THR A 213 -1.13 -29.57 15.96
C THR A 213 0.06 -30.51 16.18
N SER A 214 0.59 -30.55 17.42
CA SER A 214 1.61 -31.54 17.78
C SER A 214 1.17 -32.97 17.50
N THR A 215 -0.10 -33.32 17.74
CA THR A 215 -0.62 -34.67 17.47
C THR A 215 -0.65 -34.97 15.98
N GLU A 216 -1.19 -34.04 15.18
CA GLU A 216 -1.27 -34.21 13.71
C GLU A 216 0.13 -34.21 13.07
N LEU A 217 1.11 -33.47 13.61
CA LEU A 217 2.50 -33.55 13.15
C LEU A 217 3.08 -34.94 13.34
N LEU A 218 2.82 -35.58 14.48
CA LEU A 218 3.27 -36.95 14.73
C LEU A 218 2.55 -37.95 13.83
N GLU A 219 1.25 -37.77 13.61
CA GLU A 219 0.48 -38.58 12.68
C GLU A 219 0.99 -38.44 11.24
N ALA A 220 1.20 -37.22 10.75
CA ALA A 220 1.78 -36.95 9.43
C ALA A 220 3.17 -37.59 9.28
N TYR A 221 4.02 -37.51 10.32
CA TYR A 221 5.32 -38.17 10.33
C TYR A 221 5.19 -39.70 10.18
N GLU A 222 4.30 -40.34 10.94
CA GLU A 222 4.11 -41.79 10.85
C GLU A 222 3.51 -42.22 9.50
N MET A 223 2.56 -41.45 8.95
CA MET A 223 2.02 -41.71 7.60
C MET A 223 3.10 -41.64 6.53
N LEU A 224 3.94 -40.60 6.54
CA LEU A 224 5.07 -40.50 5.61
C LEU A 224 6.04 -41.68 5.75
N ARG A 225 6.26 -42.18 6.97
CA ARG A 225 7.11 -43.34 7.22
C ARG A 225 6.49 -44.64 6.69
N GLN A 226 5.19 -44.82 6.88
CA GLN A 226 4.46 -46.00 6.40
C GLN A 226 4.40 -46.08 4.88
N GLU A 227 4.36 -44.92 4.21
CA GLU A 227 4.28 -44.79 2.76
C GLU A 227 5.65 -44.64 2.07
N ASP A 228 6.76 -44.81 2.81
CA ASP A 228 8.14 -44.63 2.31
C ASP A 228 8.40 -43.24 1.69
N LEU A 229 7.68 -42.22 2.16
CA LEU A 229 7.79 -40.83 1.72
C LEU A 229 8.51 -39.93 2.73
N ILE A 230 8.99 -40.46 3.85
CA ILE A 230 9.68 -39.68 4.88
C ILE A 230 10.92 -38.95 4.34
N GLY A 231 11.58 -39.52 3.32
CA GLY A 231 12.68 -38.85 2.61
C GLY A 231 12.26 -37.58 1.85
N SER A 232 10.97 -37.37 1.61
CA SER A 232 10.44 -36.15 0.98
C SER A 232 10.19 -35.02 1.98
N LEU A 233 10.13 -35.31 3.29
CA LEU A 233 9.96 -34.28 4.33
C LEU A 233 11.22 -33.43 4.45
N ALA A 234 11.15 -32.21 3.95
CA ALA A 234 12.31 -31.32 3.82
C ALA A 234 12.25 -30.11 4.77
N MET A 235 11.05 -29.69 5.16
CA MET A 235 10.83 -28.38 5.78
C MET A 235 9.70 -28.38 6.81
N ILE A 236 9.84 -27.57 7.86
CA ILE A 236 8.69 -27.08 8.64
C ILE A 236 8.46 -25.61 8.32
N HIS A 237 7.20 -25.17 8.40
CA HIS A 237 6.79 -23.80 8.12
C HIS A 237 5.92 -23.28 9.26
N PHE A 238 6.08 -22.01 9.64
CA PHE A 238 5.09 -21.32 10.47
C PHE A 238 4.89 -19.89 9.99
N HIS A 239 3.73 -19.32 10.33
CA HIS A 239 3.41 -17.94 10.01
C HIS A 239 2.71 -17.28 11.21
N ILE A 240 3.26 -16.15 11.67
CA ILE A 240 2.75 -15.42 12.85
C ILE A 240 1.75 -14.33 12.44
N GLY A 241 1.78 -13.90 11.18
CA GLY A 241 0.98 -12.82 10.63
C GLY A 241 1.83 -11.82 9.83
N SER A 242 1.19 -10.85 9.20
CA SER A 242 1.84 -9.72 8.51
C SER A 242 2.16 -8.60 9.49
N GLN A 243 3.14 -7.75 9.17
CA GLN A 243 3.42 -6.49 9.88
C GLN A 243 3.59 -6.65 11.41
N MET A 244 4.49 -7.53 11.85
CA MET A 244 4.81 -7.68 13.26
C MET A 244 5.65 -6.50 13.74
N SER A 245 5.07 -5.55 14.46
CA SER A 245 5.77 -4.37 14.98
C SER A 245 6.66 -4.67 16.20
N GLU A 246 6.40 -5.78 16.90
CA GLU A 246 7.14 -6.20 18.08
C GLU A 246 8.00 -7.44 17.84
N ILE A 247 9.25 -7.41 18.31
CA ILE A 247 10.18 -8.56 18.19
C ILE A 247 9.90 -9.70 19.20
N GLY A 248 9.27 -9.39 20.33
CA GLY A 248 9.02 -10.34 21.42
C GLY A 248 8.21 -11.58 21.00
N PRO A 249 7.04 -11.41 20.35
CA PRO A 249 6.24 -12.53 19.83
C PRO A 249 7.01 -13.43 18.85
N LEU A 250 7.80 -12.85 17.95
CA LEU A 250 8.63 -13.59 17.00
C LEU A 250 9.63 -14.51 17.72
N LYS A 251 10.34 -14.00 18.74
CA LYS A 251 11.29 -14.80 19.52
C LYS A 251 10.63 -16.03 20.16
N LYS A 252 9.39 -15.90 20.64
CA LYS A 252 8.63 -17.02 21.23
C LYS A 252 8.31 -18.09 20.17
N ALA A 253 7.81 -17.66 19.02
CA ALA A 253 7.49 -18.54 17.89
C ALA A 253 8.72 -19.27 17.35
N LEU A 254 9.85 -18.56 17.18
CA LEU A 254 11.13 -19.16 16.76
C LEU A 254 11.58 -20.25 17.72
N ARG A 255 11.49 -20.02 19.04
CA ARG A 255 11.86 -21.03 20.03
C ARG A 255 10.99 -22.27 19.96
N GLU A 256 9.68 -22.09 19.80
CA GLU A 256 8.73 -23.18 19.68
C GLU A 256 9.00 -24.00 18.40
N ALA A 257 9.09 -23.32 17.25
CA ALA A 257 9.35 -23.94 15.96
C ALA A 257 10.70 -24.68 15.90
N GLY A 258 11.78 -24.06 16.42
CA GLY A 258 13.11 -24.67 16.46
C GLY A 258 13.14 -25.95 17.30
N ASN A 259 12.38 -26.00 18.40
CA ASN A 259 12.26 -27.23 19.19
C ASN A 259 11.50 -28.33 18.44
N ILE A 260 10.43 -27.98 17.73
CA ILE A 260 9.67 -28.94 16.90
C ILE A 260 10.57 -29.52 15.80
N TYR A 261 11.34 -28.68 15.10
CA TYR A 261 12.33 -29.13 14.11
C TYR A 261 13.30 -30.14 14.71
N ALA A 262 13.90 -29.81 15.86
CA ALA A 262 14.89 -30.67 16.49
C ALA A 262 14.31 -32.02 16.95
N GLU A 263 13.09 -32.04 17.50
CA GLU A 263 12.44 -33.28 17.91
C GLU A 263 12.04 -34.17 16.71
N LEU A 264 11.57 -33.58 15.59
CA LEU A 264 11.30 -34.33 14.36
C LEU A 264 12.58 -34.92 13.77
N LYS A 265 13.67 -34.16 13.74
CA LYS A 265 14.96 -34.64 13.25
C LYS A 265 15.50 -35.79 14.10
N ARG A 266 15.44 -35.69 15.43
CA ARG A 266 15.83 -36.78 16.37
C ARG A 266 14.95 -38.02 16.26
N ARG A 267 13.70 -37.89 15.81
CA ARG A 267 12.80 -39.02 15.56
C ARG A 267 13.15 -39.83 14.30
N GLY A 268 13.96 -39.28 13.40
CA GLY A 268 14.39 -39.95 12.16
C GLY A 268 14.01 -39.24 10.87
N ALA A 269 13.53 -37.99 10.92
CA ALA A 269 13.36 -37.17 9.72
C ALA A 269 14.72 -36.63 9.21
N GLU A 270 15.56 -37.50 8.65
CA GLU A 270 16.94 -37.16 8.26
C GLU A 270 17.00 -36.06 7.18
N ASN A 271 16.07 -36.09 6.22
CA ASN A 271 16.00 -35.11 5.13
C ASN A 271 15.35 -33.78 5.55
N LEU A 272 14.84 -33.65 6.78
CA LEU A 272 14.34 -32.39 7.31
C LEU A 272 15.53 -31.44 7.57
N HIS A 273 15.70 -30.45 6.69
CA HIS A 273 16.84 -29.55 6.71
C HIS A 273 16.45 -28.07 6.75
N ALA A 274 15.18 -27.71 6.58
CA ALA A 274 14.77 -26.32 6.49
C ALA A 274 13.68 -25.92 7.52
N ILE A 275 13.74 -24.66 7.95
CA ILE A 275 12.66 -23.98 8.66
C ILE A 275 12.28 -22.73 7.88
N ASN A 276 11.03 -22.66 7.45
CA ASN A 276 10.43 -21.46 6.89
C ASN A 276 9.71 -20.68 7.99
N ILE A 277 10.20 -19.48 8.28
CA ILE A 277 9.64 -18.61 9.33
C ILE A 277 8.45 -17.78 8.82
N GLY A 278 8.08 -17.96 7.54
CA GLY A 278 7.04 -17.20 6.86
C GLY A 278 7.40 -15.73 6.70
N GLY A 279 6.36 -14.91 6.50
CA GLY A 279 6.47 -13.45 6.52
C GLY A 279 6.39 -12.87 7.94
N GLY A 280 6.14 -11.56 8.02
CA GLY A 280 5.91 -10.85 9.28
C GLY A 280 6.94 -9.76 9.58
N LEU A 281 8.06 -9.72 8.85
CA LEU A 281 8.99 -8.59 8.88
C LEU A 281 8.26 -7.29 8.54
N ALA A 282 8.23 -6.36 9.50
CA ALA A 282 7.47 -5.12 9.39
C ALA A 282 8.21 -4.03 8.61
N VAL A 283 7.43 -3.21 7.92
CA VAL A 283 7.85 -1.97 7.27
C VAL A 283 7.55 -0.79 8.19
N GLU A 284 8.40 0.23 8.22
CA GLU A 284 8.13 1.46 8.95
C GLU A 284 7.26 2.39 8.10
N TYR A 285 5.96 2.48 8.40
CA TYR A 285 5.01 3.32 7.66
C TYR A 285 4.80 4.70 8.29
N SER A 286 5.25 4.92 9.53
CA SER A 286 4.93 6.14 10.26
C SER A 286 5.77 7.33 9.80
N GLN A 287 5.13 8.49 9.65
CA GLN A 287 5.78 9.77 9.37
C GLN A 287 6.20 10.54 10.62
N HIS A 288 5.71 10.15 11.80
CA HIS A 288 5.86 10.96 13.01
C HIS A 288 6.70 10.25 14.07
N GLN A 289 6.37 9.00 14.39
CA GLN A 289 7.07 8.21 15.40
C GLN A 289 7.22 6.76 14.95
N PRO A 290 8.39 6.13 15.10
CA PRO A 290 8.60 4.74 14.69
C PRO A 290 7.52 3.80 15.24
N SER A 291 6.93 3.02 14.34
CA SER A 291 5.85 2.07 14.62
C SER A 291 6.35 0.65 14.91
N ARG A 292 7.60 0.34 14.57
CA ARG A 292 8.26 -0.94 14.92
C ARG A 292 9.36 -0.75 15.95
N ASN A 293 9.58 -1.76 16.80
CA ASN A 293 10.56 -1.69 17.88
C ASN A 293 11.87 -2.46 17.61
N TYR A 294 12.11 -2.90 16.38
CA TYR A 294 13.31 -3.64 16.01
C TYR A 294 13.82 -3.26 14.62
N SER A 295 15.10 -3.56 14.40
CA SER A 295 15.75 -3.41 13.09
C SER A 295 15.81 -4.73 12.34
N ILE A 296 16.00 -4.70 11.02
CA ILE A 296 16.26 -5.93 10.25
C ILE A 296 17.51 -6.69 10.71
N LYS A 297 18.51 -5.96 11.24
CA LYS A 297 19.72 -6.55 11.80
C LYS A 297 19.43 -7.35 13.07
N GLU A 298 18.59 -6.80 13.94
CA GLU A 298 18.10 -7.48 15.15
C GLU A 298 17.25 -8.69 14.76
N PHE A 299 16.29 -8.54 13.85
CA PHE A 299 15.46 -9.63 13.34
C PHE A 299 16.31 -10.81 12.83
N ALA A 300 17.28 -10.55 11.95
CA ALA A 300 18.16 -11.58 11.42
C ALA A 300 19.02 -12.24 12.52
N ASN A 301 19.54 -11.44 13.46
CA ASN A 301 20.31 -11.96 14.59
C ASN A 301 19.47 -12.90 15.46
N ASP A 302 18.26 -12.50 15.80
CA ASP A 302 17.37 -13.24 16.67
C ASP A 302 16.94 -14.58 16.04
N VAL A 303 16.66 -14.59 14.74
CA VAL A 303 16.37 -15.83 13.99
C VAL A 303 17.57 -16.77 14.01
N VAL A 304 18.73 -16.31 13.56
CA VAL A 304 19.94 -17.15 13.45
C VAL A 304 20.38 -17.67 14.82
N PHE A 305 20.42 -16.80 15.82
CA PHE A 305 20.82 -17.16 17.18
C PHE A 305 19.88 -18.20 17.78
N ALA A 306 18.56 -18.03 17.65
CA ALA A 306 17.59 -18.99 18.18
C ALA A 306 17.74 -20.37 17.54
N MET A 307 17.89 -20.43 16.21
CA MET A 307 18.06 -21.72 15.52
C MET A 307 19.36 -22.41 15.92
N GLN A 308 20.46 -21.64 16.02
CA GLN A 308 21.75 -22.17 16.45
C GLN A 308 21.71 -22.74 17.87
N GLU A 309 21.17 -21.96 18.82
CA GLU A 309 21.15 -22.33 20.23
C GLU A 309 20.38 -23.65 20.42
N ILE A 310 19.23 -23.77 19.76
CA ILE A 310 18.38 -24.97 19.84
C ILE A 310 19.06 -26.16 19.16
N ALA A 311 19.60 -25.98 17.95
CA ALA A 311 20.29 -27.05 17.23
C ALA A 311 21.47 -27.60 18.05
N ARG A 312 22.29 -26.71 18.61
CA ARG A 312 23.41 -27.07 19.49
C ARG A 312 22.95 -27.78 20.76
N GLN A 313 21.90 -27.28 21.43
CA GLN A 313 21.39 -27.86 22.66
C GLN A 313 20.84 -29.27 22.44
N LYS A 314 20.19 -29.49 21.29
CA LYS A 314 19.52 -30.76 20.96
C LYS A 314 20.42 -31.74 20.21
N GLY A 315 21.61 -31.31 19.80
CA GLY A 315 22.56 -32.13 19.05
C GLY A 315 22.08 -32.49 17.65
N VAL A 316 21.38 -31.56 16.99
CA VAL A 316 20.93 -31.70 15.59
C VAL A 316 21.65 -30.71 14.69
N GLU A 317 21.60 -30.95 13.38
CA GLU A 317 22.13 -29.99 12.41
C GLU A 317 21.36 -28.68 12.44
N GLU A 318 22.06 -27.57 12.20
CA GLU A 318 21.45 -26.25 12.05
C GLU A 318 20.63 -26.20 10.74
N PRO A 319 19.34 -25.83 10.78
CA PRO A 319 18.51 -25.81 9.59
C PRO A 319 18.86 -24.67 8.62
N ASP A 320 18.60 -24.88 7.34
CA ASP A 320 18.44 -23.81 6.37
C ASP A 320 17.25 -22.92 6.78
N ILE A 321 17.44 -21.60 6.73
CA ILE A 321 16.43 -20.60 7.11
C ILE A 321 15.77 -20.07 5.86
N PHE A 322 14.45 -20.17 5.80
CA PHE A 322 13.60 -19.60 4.76
C PHE A 322 12.75 -18.47 5.33
N THR A 323 12.56 -17.39 4.57
CA THR A 323 11.61 -16.30 4.90
C THR A 323 10.76 -15.92 3.70
N GLU A 324 9.52 -15.51 3.99
CA GLU A 324 8.52 -15.03 3.03
C GLU A 324 8.20 -13.55 3.28
N SER A 325 9.23 -12.71 3.44
CA SER A 325 9.11 -11.29 3.81
C SER A 325 8.63 -10.38 2.66
N GLY A 326 7.47 -10.68 2.07
CA GLY A 326 6.97 -9.99 0.87
C GLY A 326 6.69 -8.51 1.06
N ARG A 327 5.99 -8.11 2.14
CA ARG A 327 5.67 -6.69 2.43
C ARG A 327 6.94 -5.84 2.53
N PHE A 328 8.00 -6.36 3.16
CA PHE A 328 9.29 -5.69 3.29
C PHE A 328 9.96 -5.44 1.94
N ILE A 329 9.90 -6.40 1.02
CA ILE A 329 10.48 -6.27 -0.32
C ILE A 329 9.66 -5.31 -1.19
N ALA A 330 8.33 -5.44 -1.16
CA ALA A 330 7.47 -4.76 -2.10
C ALA A 330 7.09 -3.34 -1.68
N ALA A 331 6.90 -3.03 -0.39
CA ALA A 331 6.31 -1.75 0.00
C ALA A 331 7.07 -0.52 -0.57
N PRO A 332 8.41 -0.40 -0.44
CA PRO A 332 9.12 0.82 -0.82
C PRO A 332 9.21 1.07 -2.33
N HIS A 333 8.92 0.08 -3.18
CA HIS A 333 9.22 0.19 -4.61
C HIS A 333 8.23 1.06 -5.38
N ALA A 334 7.04 1.33 -4.83
CA ALA A 334 6.00 2.08 -5.53
C ALA A 334 5.63 3.38 -4.80
N VAL A 335 5.37 4.42 -5.60
CA VAL A 335 4.87 5.72 -5.16
C VAL A 335 3.66 6.07 -6.01
N LEU A 336 2.52 6.30 -5.37
CA LEU A 336 1.36 6.87 -6.04
C LEU A 336 1.50 8.40 -6.07
N VAL A 337 1.53 8.99 -7.25
CA VAL A 337 1.55 10.43 -7.45
C VAL A 337 0.18 10.88 -7.96
N ALA A 338 -0.44 11.83 -7.27
CA ALA A 338 -1.74 12.34 -7.67
C ALA A 338 -1.78 13.88 -7.60
N PRO A 339 -2.35 14.56 -8.62
CA PRO A 339 -2.52 16.00 -8.60
C PRO A 339 -3.66 16.40 -7.65
N VAL A 340 -3.48 17.53 -6.97
CA VAL A 340 -4.55 18.23 -6.26
C VAL A 340 -5.36 19.02 -7.28
N LEU A 341 -6.67 18.85 -7.25
CA LEU A 341 -7.62 19.47 -8.17
C LEU A 341 -8.20 20.76 -7.60
N GLU A 342 -8.48 20.78 -6.30
CA GLU A 342 -9.23 21.84 -5.64
C GLU A 342 -8.93 21.88 -4.14
N LEU A 343 -9.07 23.05 -3.54
CA LEU A 343 -9.02 23.26 -2.09
C LEU A 343 -10.34 23.87 -1.63
N PHE A 344 -11.12 23.15 -0.83
CA PHE A 344 -12.46 23.62 -0.43
C PHE A 344 -12.45 24.80 0.56
N SER A 345 -11.28 25.23 1.06
CA SER A 345 -11.20 26.44 1.89
C SER A 345 -11.04 27.74 1.09
N GLN A 346 -10.77 27.64 -0.23
CA GLN A 346 -10.65 28.79 -1.12
C GLN A 346 -12.00 29.51 -1.39
N GLU A 347 -13.14 28.97 -0.97
CA GLU A 347 -14.42 29.65 -1.15
C GLU A 347 -14.60 30.85 -0.19
N TYR A 348 -13.93 30.82 0.97
CA TYR A 348 -14.12 31.77 2.07
C TYR A 348 -13.12 32.93 2.02
N HIS A 349 -13.34 33.86 1.10
CA HIS A 349 -12.58 35.11 1.01
C HIS A 349 -13.40 36.33 1.41
N GLU A 350 -12.72 37.40 1.84
CA GLU A 350 -13.35 38.69 2.14
C GLU A 350 -14.10 39.26 0.92
N ARG A 351 -13.62 39.00 -0.30
CA ARG A 351 -14.30 39.37 -1.56
C ARG A 351 -15.66 38.68 -1.76
N SER A 352 -15.89 37.54 -1.10
CA SER A 352 -17.12 36.75 -1.20
C SER A 352 -18.23 37.27 -0.27
N LEU A 353 -17.90 38.18 0.67
CA LEU A 353 -18.87 38.75 1.60
C LEU A 353 -19.92 39.58 0.86
N ARG A 354 -21.19 39.33 1.20
CA ARG A 354 -22.36 40.05 0.70
C ARG A 354 -23.00 40.82 1.85
N LEU A 355 -22.24 41.73 2.45
CA LEU A 355 -22.73 42.53 3.55
C LEU A 355 -23.84 43.47 3.06
N LYS A 356 -24.93 43.52 3.80
CA LYS A 356 -26.03 44.45 3.55
C LYS A 356 -25.59 45.88 3.88
N PRO A 357 -26.30 46.90 3.37
CA PRO A 357 -26.05 48.29 3.75
C PRO A 357 -26.03 48.47 5.27
N GLU A 358 -25.32 49.51 5.72
CA GLU A 358 -25.09 49.78 7.14
C GLU A 358 -26.40 49.76 7.95
N GLY A 359 -26.39 49.00 9.05
CA GLY A 359 -27.54 48.81 9.93
C GLY A 359 -28.59 47.79 9.47
N GLN A 360 -28.41 47.13 8.33
CA GLN A 360 -29.35 46.12 7.81
C GLN A 360 -28.89 44.67 8.04
N ASN A 361 -27.61 44.44 8.33
CA ASN A 361 -27.15 43.11 8.75
C ASN A 361 -27.74 42.77 10.12
N PRO A 362 -28.06 41.49 10.39
CA PRO A 362 -28.36 41.04 11.74
C PRO A 362 -27.24 41.46 12.71
N PRO A 363 -27.55 41.87 13.95
CA PRO A 363 -26.54 42.36 14.90
C PRO A 363 -25.35 41.40 15.07
N LEU A 364 -25.61 40.09 15.14
CA LEU A 364 -24.57 39.08 15.28
C LEU A 364 -23.64 38.97 14.05
N VAL A 365 -24.15 39.21 12.83
CA VAL A 365 -23.30 39.25 11.61
C VAL A 365 -22.42 40.50 11.63
N GLN A 366 -22.96 41.63 12.09
CA GLN A 366 -22.20 42.86 12.26
C GLN A 366 -21.11 42.70 13.33
N GLU A 367 -21.42 42.06 14.46
CA GLU A 367 -20.47 41.72 15.52
C GLU A 367 -19.34 40.81 14.98
N LEU A 368 -19.67 39.76 14.22
CA LEU A 368 -18.67 38.93 13.53
C LEU A 368 -17.74 39.75 12.62
N TYR A 369 -18.28 40.70 11.86
CA TYR A 369 -17.48 41.57 11.01
C TYR A 369 -16.54 42.47 11.83
N ASP A 370 -17.03 43.01 12.95
CA ASP A 370 -16.24 43.84 13.85
C ASP A 370 -15.14 43.04 14.56
N LEU A 371 -15.43 41.80 15.00
CA LEU A 371 -14.44 40.86 15.54
C LEU A 371 -13.33 40.60 14.51
N TYR A 372 -13.68 40.29 13.26
CA TYR A 372 -12.71 40.06 12.18
C TYR A 372 -11.77 41.26 11.96
N ARG A 373 -12.32 42.47 11.88
CA ARG A 373 -11.54 43.71 11.63
C ARG A 373 -10.63 44.06 12.80
N SER A 374 -11.07 43.82 14.03
CA SER A 374 -10.34 44.19 15.25
C SER A 374 -9.48 43.05 15.83
N LEU A 375 -9.48 41.87 15.19
CA LEU A 375 -8.69 40.71 15.59
C LEU A 375 -7.19 41.01 15.58
N LYS A 376 -6.57 40.83 16.76
CA LYS A 376 -5.13 41.00 17.02
C LYS A 376 -4.66 39.91 17.98
N ARG A 377 -3.35 39.75 18.13
CA ARG A 377 -2.80 38.63 18.92
C ARG A 377 -3.30 38.57 20.37
N THR A 378 -3.55 39.72 21.01
CA THR A 378 -3.95 39.78 22.43
C THR A 378 -5.38 39.31 22.70
N ASN A 379 -6.28 39.44 21.72
CA ASN A 379 -7.70 39.07 21.83
C ASN A 379 -8.06 37.89 20.91
N ALA A 380 -7.06 37.26 20.28
CA ALA A 380 -7.30 36.25 19.27
C ALA A 380 -8.08 35.02 19.78
N ARG A 381 -7.81 34.58 21.01
CA ARG A 381 -8.55 33.47 21.63
C ARG A 381 -10.00 33.84 21.97
N GLU A 382 -10.18 34.98 22.63
CA GLU A 382 -11.49 35.50 23.02
C GLU A 382 -12.39 35.64 21.78
N TYR A 383 -11.91 36.33 20.75
CA TYR A 383 -12.69 36.58 19.54
C TYR A 383 -12.97 35.31 18.74
N LEU A 384 -12.13 34.29 18.86
CA LEU A 384 -12.39 33.00 18.25
C LEU A 384 -13.52 32.26 18.98
N HIS A 385 -13.57 32.30 20.31
CA HIS A 385 -14.68 31.74 21.07
C HIS A 385 -15.98 32.48 20.75
N ASP A 386 -15.96 33.81 20.78
CA ASP A 386 -17.11 34.65 20.46
C ASP A 386 -17.62 34.36 19.03
N ALA A 387 -16.72 34.25 18.06
CA ALA A 387 -17.09 33.95 16.68
C ALA A 387 -17.75 32.58 16.52
N LEU A 388 -17.26 31.55 17.23
CA LEU A 388 -17.85 30.21 17.21
C LEU A 388 -19.24 30.19 17.85
N ASP A 389 -19.43 30.91 18.97
CA ASP A 389 -20.73 31.02 19.64
C ASP A 389 -21.74 31.81 18.79
N HIS A 390 -21.31 32.89 18.14
CA HIS A 390 -22.12 33.63 17.18
C HIS A 390 -22.51 32.78 15.98
N MET A 391 -21.61 31.93 15.49
CA MET A 391 -21.91 30.99 14.41
C MET A 391 -23.06 30.06 14.79
N GLU A 392 -23.00 29.41 15.97
CA GLU A 392 -24.07 28.52 16.43
C GLU A 392 -25.40 29.26 16.59
N SER A 393 -25.36 30.50 17.10
CA SER A 393 -26.54 31.35 17.24
C SER A 393 -27.16 31.72 15.89
N LEU A 394 -26.34 32.12 14.92
CA LEU A 394 -26.78 32.50 13.57
C LEU A 394 -27.29 31.29 12.78
N LEU A 395 -26.66 30.13 12.90
CA LEU A 395 -27.18 28.87 12.31
C LEU A 395 -28.53 28.50 12.91
N THR A 396 -28.70 28.63 14.23
CA THR A 396 -30.01 28.42 14.88
C THR A 396 -31.06 29.40 14.37
N LEU A 397 -30.71 30.68 14.21
CA LEU A 397 -31.61 31.68 13.65
C LEU A 397 -32.00 31.38 12.20
N PHE A 398 -31.06 30.84 11.40
CA PHE A 398 -31.33 30.42 10.03
C PHE A 398 -32.32 29.24 10.01
N ASP A 399 -32.10 28.22 10.85
CA ASP A 399 -32.99 27.05 10.95
C ASP A 399 -34.41 27.42 11.37
N LEU A 400 -34.56 28.49 12.15
CA LEU A 400 -35.85 29.05 12.57
C LEU A 400 -36.44 30.07 11.57
N GLY A 401 -35.72 30.39 10.49
CA GLY A 401 -36.18 31.31 9.43
C GLY A 401 -36.09 32.81 9.77
N TYR A 402 -35.25 33.20 10.74
CA TYR A 402 -35.06 34.60 11.16
C TYR A 402 -34.02 35.37 10.36
N ILE A 403 -33.08 34.68 9.71
CA ILE A 403 -32.06 35.27 8.84
C ILE A 403 -32.09 34.59 7.47
N ASP A 404 -31.58 35.26 6.45
CA ASP A 404 -31.57 34.73 5.09
C ASP A 404 -30.26 33.98 4.75
N LEU A 405 -30.19 33.47 3.52
CA LEU A 405 -29.05 32.73 3.03
C LEU A 405 -27.79 33.61 2.90
N GLU A 406 -27.93 34.91 2.63
CA GLU A 406 -26.78 35.82 2.56
C GLU A 406 -26.20 36.04 3.96
N ASP A 407 -27.05 36.19 4.98
CA ASP A 407 -26.61 36.29 6.38
C ASP A 407 -25.89 35.01 6.84
N ARG A 408 -26.44 33.83 6.52
CA ARG A 408 -25.79 32.54 6.79
C ARG A 408 -24.44 32.44 6.07
N SER A 409 -24.38 32.79 4.79
CA SER A 409 -23.14 32.78 4.01
C SER A 409 -22.09 33.72 4.59
N ASN A 410 -22.47 34.96 4.94
CA ASN A 410 -21.59 35.92 5.60
C ASN A 410 -21.07 35.38 6.94
N THR A 411 -21.92 34.69 7.71
CA THR A 411 -21.53 34.03 8.97
C THR A 411 -20.42 33.01 8.73
N GLU A 412 -20.64 32.08 7.80
CA GLU A 412 -19.68 31.02 7.45
C GLU A 412 -18.35 31.61 6.96
N ILE A 413 -18.40 32.64 6.10
CA ILE A 413 -17.20 33.33 5.61
C ILE A 413 -16.46 34.04 6.76
N LEU A 414 -17.15 34.84 7.57
CA LEU A 414 -16.52 35.64 8.63
C LEU A 414 -15.87 34.77 9.70
N VAL A 415 -16.55 33.72 10.13
CA VAL A 415 -16.02 32.79 11.13
C VAL A 415 -14.77 32.11 10.58
N ASN A 416 -14.79 31.61 9.34
CA ASN A 416 -13.60 31.04 8.69
C ASN A 416 -12.44 32.04 8.57
N LEU A 417 -12.72 33.30 8.24
CA LEU A 417 -11.70 34.36 8.18
C LEU A 417 -11.09 34.68 9.55
N ILE A 418 -11.90 34.77 10.61
CA ILE A 418 -11.47 34.98 12.00
C ILE A 418 -10.59 33.81 12.44
N VAL A 419 -11.06 32.61 12.20
CA VAL A 419 -10.38 31.34 12.44
C VAL A 419 -8.99 31.32 11.78
N LYS A 420 -8.92 31.59 10.47
CA LYS A 420 -7.69 31.60 9.67
C LYS A 420 -6.69 32.62 10.21
N LYS A 421 -7.15 33.84 10.46
CA LYS A 421 -6.34 34.93 11.01
C LYS A 421 -5.89 34.64 12.46
N THR A 422 -6.70 33.96 13.26
CA THR A 422 -6.35 33.55 14.62
C THR A 422 -5.25 32.50 14.65
N VAL A 423 -5.34 31.47 13.79
CA VAL A 423 -4.27 30.48 13.67
C VAL A 423 -2.95 31.16 13.34
N THR A 424 -2.92 32.03 12.32
CA THR A 424 -1.72 32.81 11.95
C THR A 424 -1.16 33.63 13.11
N LEU A 425 -2.03 34.28 13.89
CA LEU A 425 -1.61 35.10 15.04
C LEU A 425 -1.06 34.29 16.22
N LEU A 426 -1.53 33.05 16.39
CA LEU A 426 -1.22 32.17 17.52
C LEU A 426 -0.24 31.03 17.17
N GLU A 427 0.28 30.95 15.93
CA GLU A 427 1.16 29.87 15.43
C GLU A 427 2.34 29.48 16.34
N ARG A 428 2.82 30.39 17.21
CA ARG A 428 3.95 30.14 18.11
C ARG A 428 3.57 29.54 19.45
N GLU A 429 2.28 29.41 19.73
CA GLU A 429 1.75 28.90 21.00
C GLU A 429 1.32 27.45 20.80
N ASN A 430 2.13 26.52 21.28
CA ASN A 430 1.84 25.08 21.18
C ASN A 430 0.91 24.68 22.35
N SER A 431 -0.38 25.05 22.28
CA SER A 431 -1.39 24.67 23.27
C SER A 431 -2.33 23.57 22.74
N ASP A 432 -2.86 22.74 23.65
CA ASP A 432 -3.84 21.69 23.29
C ASP A 432 -5.11 22.26 22.65
N GLU A 433 -5.47 23.49 23.03
CA GLU A 433 -6.56 24.24 22.42
C GLU A 433 -6.28 24.55 20.94
N LEU A 434 -5.04 24.92 20.59
CA LEU A 434 -4.66 25.21 19.21
C LEU A 434 -4.69 23.95 18.33
N LYS A 435 -4.37 22.78 18.90
CA LYS A 435 -4.55 21.48 18.22
C LYS A 435 -6.03 21.16 17.96
N ARG A 436 -6.91 21.40 18.93
CA ARG A 436 -8.37 21.24 18.76
C ARG A 436 -8.92 22.20 17.72
N LEU A 437 -8.39 23.42 17.69
CA LEU A 437 -8.72 24.41 16.68
C LEU A 437 -8.26 23.93 15.30
N GLN A 438 -7.00 23.49 15.13
CA GLN A 438 -6.52 22.97 13.84
C GLN A 438 -7.41 21.85 13.27
N ASN A 439 -7.98 20.98 14.13
CA ASN A 439 -8.94 19.97 13.70
C ASN A 439 -10.25 20.57 13.14
N ARG A 440 -10.73 21.69 13.69
CA ARG A 440 -11.90 22.43 13.15
C ARG A 440 -11.57 23.22 11.88
N ILE A 441 -10.30 23.47 11.60
CA ILE A 441 -9.80 24.42 10.59
C ILE A 441 -9.09 23.70 9.45
N GLN A 442 -9.21 22.37 9.39
CA GLN A 442 -8.58 21.57 8.35
C GLN A 442 -9.05 22.03 6.97
N GLU A 443 -8.08 22.22 6.08
CA GLU A 443 -8.33 22.47 4.68
C GLU A 443 -8.44 21.13 3.96
N LYS A 444 -9.50 21.00 3.16
CA LYS A 444 -9.77 19.79 2.40
C LYS A 444 -9.12 19.92 1.03
N TYR A 445 -8.14 19.07 0.76
CA TYR A 445 -7.47 18.98 -0.52
C TYR A 445 -8.14 17.89 -1.34
N LEU A 446 -8.84 18.24 -2.42
CA LEU A 446 -9.40 17.28 -3.38
C LEU A 446 -8.27 16.76 -4.26
N VAL A 447 -7.97 15.48 -4.18
CA VAL A 447 -6.85 14.86 -4.88
C VAL A 447 -7.37 13.84 -5.87
N ASN A 448 -6.85 13.90 -7.09
CA ASN A 448 -7.30 13.09 -8.22
C ASN A 448 -6.84 11.64 -8.14
N PHE A 449 -7.40 10.87 -7.22
CA PHE A 449 -7.22 9.44 -7.09
C PHE A 449 -8.42 8.81 -6.37
N SER A 450 -8.42 7.49 -6.20
CA SER A 450 -9.39 6.77 -5.38
C SER A 450 -8.67 6.03 -4.26
N ILE A 451 -9.09 6.26 -3.02
CA ILE A 451 -8.58 5.58 -1.81
C ILE A 451 -8.96 4.11 -1.87
N PHE A 452 -10.18 3.79 -2.30
CA PHE A 452 -10.64 2.40 -2.43
C PHE A 452 -9.82 1.60 -3.46
N GLN A 453 -9.38 2.27 -4.53
CA GLN A 453 -8.61 1.64 -5.59
C GLN A 453 -7.11 1.56 -5.24
N SER A 454 -6.54 2.62 -4.68
CA SER A 454 -5.08 2.73 -4.53
C SER A 454 -4.58 2.57 -3.09
N LEU A 455 -5.47 2.69 -2.10
CA LEU A 455 -5.15 2.57 -0.66
C LEU A 455 -6.18 1.70 0.11
N PRO A 456 -6.54 0.49 -0.36
CA PRO A 456 -7.56 -0.33 0.30
C PRO A 456 -7.20 -0.72 1.75
N ASP A 457 -5.92 -0.94 2.08
CA ASP A 457 -5.51 -1.21 3.48
C ASP A 457 -5.78 0.00 4.41
N PHE A 458 -5.80 1.24 3.90
CA PHE A 458 -6.17 2.41 4.69
C PHE A 458 -7.65 2.31 5.11
N TRP A 459 -8.55 2.11 4.15
CA TRP A 459 -9.98 1.98 4.40
C TRP A 459 -10.31 0.73 5.23
N GLY A 460 -9.76 -0.43 4.85
CA GLY A 460 -10.13 -1.71 5.45
C GLY A 460 -9.55 -1.97 6.84
N LEU A 461 -8.40 -1.37 7.16
CA LEU A 461 -7.60 -1.72 8.35
C LEU A 461 -7.05 -0.51 9.12
N GLY A 462 -7.26 0.72 8.64
CA GLY A 462 -6.65 1.92 9.22
C GLY A 462 -5.14 1.98 9.01
N GLN A 463 -4.60 1.35 7.96
CA GLN A 463 -3.17 1.42 7.65
C GLN A 463 -2.79 2.82 7.17
N HIS A 464 -1.84 3.45 7.86
CA HIS A 464 -1.30 4.74 7.43
C HIS A 464 -0.22 4.58 6.35
N PHE A 465 -0.13 5.56 5.44
CA PHE A 465 0.89 5.67 4.40
C PHE A 465 1.56 7.03 4.49
N PRO A 466 2.88 7.13 4.25
CA PRO A 466 3.52 8.42 4.18
C PRO A 466 3.01 9.26 3.01
N ILE A 467 2.59 10.50 3.29
CA ILE A 467 2.13 11.47 2.30
C ILE A 467 3.00 12.73 2.39
N MET A 468 3.48 13.21 1.24
CA MET A 468 4.15 14.51 1.18
C MET A 468 4.01 15.16 -0.21
N PRO A 469 4.12 16.50 -0.31
CA PRO A 469 4.19 17.19 -1.58
C PRO A 469 5.42 16.79 -2.39
N LEU A 470 5.30 16.79 -3.72
CA LEU A 470 6.46 16.54 -4.59
C LEU A 470 7.44 17.73 -4.66
N HIS A 471 6.96 18.94 -4.34
CA HIS A 471 7.72 20.18 -4.42
C HIS A 471 7.27 21.22 -3.37
N ARG A 472 7.86 22.42 -3.39
CA ARG A 472 7.74 23.50 -2.38
C ARG A 472 8.29 23.12 -0.99
N LEU A 473 9.15 22.11 -0.92
CA LEU A 473 9.70 21.60 0.34
C LEU A 473 10.79 22.50 0.97
N ASP A 474 11.21 23.54 0.25
CA ASP A 474 12.02 24.65 0.76
C ASP A 474 11.19 25.67 1.56
N GLN A 475 9.87 25.68 1.34
CA GLN A 475 8.90 26.49 2.06
C GLN A 475 8.34 25.72 3.25
N ARG A 476 7.84 26.45 4.25
CA ARG A 476 7.22 25.82 5.42
C ARG A 476 5.72 25.62 5.16
N PRO A 477 5.18 24.39 5.23
CA PRO A 477 3.75 24.18 5.13
C PRO A 477 3.03 24.79 6.34
N SER A 478 1.84 25.33 6.12
CA SER A 478 1.07 26.08 7.12
C SER A 478 -0.39 25.65 7.25
N ARG A 479 -0.88 24.76 6.38
CA ARG A 479 -2.29 24.33 6.35
C ARG A 479 -2.45 22.93 6.92
N PRO A 480 -3.19 22.76 8.05
CA PRO A 480 -3.68 21.45 8.46
C PRO A 480 -4.52 20.87 7.32
N ALA A 481 -4.16 19.70 6.83
CA ALA A 481 -4.76 19.12 5.64
C ALA A 481 -5.55 17.86 5.98
N SER A 482 -6.76 17.76 5.45
CA SER A 482 -7.44 16.50 5.19
C SER A 482 -7.42 16.23 3.69
N ILE A 483 -7.19 14.97 3.30
CA ILE A 483 -7.12 14.57 1.89
C ILE A 483 -8.45 13.96 1.50
N TRP A 484 -9.11 14.53 0.51
CA TRP A 484 -10.33 14.00 -0.08
C TRP A 484 -9.97 13.38 -1.42
N ASP A 485 -10.45 12.17 -1.67
CA ASP A 485 -10.38 11.56 -2.98
C ASP A 485 -11.56 12.07 -3.86
N ILE A 486 -11.61 11.68 -5.13
CA ILE A 486 -12.65 12.15 -6.07
C ILE A 486 -13.92 11.31 -6.05
N THR A 487 -14.07 10.39 -5.11
CA THR A 487 -15.27 9.55 -5.01
C THR A 487 -16.43 10.33 -4.39
N CYS A 488 -17.65 9.87 -4.64
CA CYS A 488 -18.84 10.43 -4.00
C CYS A 488 -19.09 9.88 -2.58
N ASP A 489 -18.22 8.98 -2.10
CA ASP A 489 -18.34 8.35 -0.80
C ASP A 489 -17.58 9.15 0.26
N SER A 490 -18.23 9.41 1.39
CA SER A 490 -17.62 10.16 2.49
C SER A 490 -16.45 9.41 3.16
N ASP A 491 -16.38 8.08 3.01
CA ASP A 491 -15.24 7.28 3.48
C ASP A 491 -14.00 7.47 2.57
N GLY A 492 -14.14 8.13 1.42
CA GLY A 492 -13.06 8.58 0.53
C GLY A 492 -12.25 9.75 1.09
N GLU A 493 -11.91 9.73 2.38
CA GLU A 493 -11.16 10.78 3.07
C GLU A 493 -10.04 10.19 3.94
N ILE A 494 -8.86 10.81 3.88
CA ILE A 494 -7.83 10.70 4.92
C ILE A 494 -7.99 11.92 5.83
N PRO A 495 -8.63 11.75 7.01
CA PRO A 495 -8.93 12.88 7.89
C PRO A 495 -7.65 13.43 8.52
N PHE A 496 -7.70 14.69 8.96
CA PHE A 496 -6.61 15.25 9.74
C PHE A 496 -6.52 14.56 11.11
N ASP A 497 -5.32 14.18 11.51
CA ASP A 497 -5.04 13.63 12.83
C ASP A 497 -4.18 14.62 13.64
N PRO A 498 -4.67 15.17 14.77
CA PRO A 498 -3.88 16.05 15.63
C PRO A 498 -2.63 15.41 16.24
N ASP A 499 -2.60 14.09 16.41
CA ASP A 499 -1.47 13.33 16.93
C ASP A 499 -0.46 12.96 15.81
N ALA A 500 -0.93 12.95 14.56
CA ALA A 500 -0.16 12.72 13.34
C ALA A 500 -0.48 13.79 12.26
N PRO A 501 -0.14 15.07 12.51
CA PRO A 501 -0.64 16.16 11.69
C PRO A 501 0.02 16.22 10.31
N LEU A 502 -0.79 16.14 9.26
CA LEU A 502 -0.38 16.45 7.89
C LEU A 502 -0.53 17.96 7.64
N LEU A 503 0.59 18.63 7.34
CA LEU A 503 0.62 20.04 6.95
C LEU A 503 0.99 20.18 5.48
N LEU A 504 0.20 20.94 4.71
CA LEU A 504 0.45 21.25 3.30
C LEU A 504 0.63 22.76 3.08
N HIS A 505 1.04 23.11 1.87
CA HIS A 505 1.25 24.48 1.43
C HIS A 505 -0.08 25.16 1.06
N ASP A 506 -0.15 26.47 1.27
CA ASP A 506 -1.21 27.32 0.75
C ASP A 506 -0.90 27.57 -0.74
N ILE A 507 -1.74 27.06 -1.63
CA ILE A 507 -1.51 27.02 -3.07
C ILE A 507 -2.74 27.54 -3.82
N ASP A 508 -2.53 27.94 -5.07
CA ASP A 508 -3.60 28.27 -6.00
C ASP A 508 -3.58 27.28 -7.18
N VAL A 509 -4.51 26.32 -7.17
CA VAL A 509 -4.59 25.26 -8.19
C VAL A 509 -5.03 25.76 -9.57
N GLU A 510 -5.54 27.01 -9.67
CA GLU A 510 -5.80 27.64 -10.96
C GLU A 510 -4.49 28.09 -11.63
N GLU A 511 -3.53 28.57 -10.83
CA GLU A 511 -2.27 29.14 -11.28
C GLU A 511 -1.12 28.11 -11.34
N GLU A 512 -1.14 27.06 -10.53
CA GLU A 512 -0.09 26.03 -10.50
C GLU A 512 -0.60 24.60 -10.28
N GLU A 513 0.11 23.62 -10.83
CA GLU A 513 -0.12 22.21 -10.50
C GLU A 513 0.57 21.84 -9.19
N TYR A 514 -0.19 21.23 -8.28
CA TYR A 514 0.34 20.71 -7.02
C TYR A 514 0.13 19.20 -6.92
N PHE A 515 1.18 18.46 -6.59
CA PHE A 515 1.16 17.00 -6.56
C PHE A 515 1.49 16.47 -5.18
N LEU A 516 0.74 15.46 -4.75
CA LEU A 516 1.05 14.67 -3.57
C LEU A 516 1.61 13.31 -3.98
N GLY A 517 2.62 12.86 -3.25
CA GLY A 517 3.18 11.52 -3.34
C GLY A 517 2.74 10.72 -2.11
N ILE A 518 2.20 9.54 -2.36
CA ILE A 518 1.84 8.56 -1.34
C ILE A 518 2.79 7.38 -1.48
N PHE A 519 3.60 7.16 -0.45
CA PHE A 519 4.74 6.26 -0.48
C PHE A 519 4.41 4.93 0.21
N LEU A 520 5.27 3.94 -0.01
CA LEU A 520 5.17 2.61 0.59
C LEU A 520 3.90 1.84 0.15
N THR A 521 3.34 2.17 -1.02
CA THR A 521 2.10 1.60 -1.55
C THR A 521 2.31 0.28 -2.30
N GLY A 522 3.56 -0.17 -2.50
CA GLY A 522 3.86 -1.30 -3.40
C GLY A 522 3.48 -2.69 -2.90
N ALA A 523 2.96 -2.82 -1.67
CA ALA A 523 2.56 -4.08 -1.07
C ALA A 523 1.06 -4.09 -0.76
N TYR A 524 0.35 -5.12 -1.22
CA TYR A 524 -1.10 -5.37 -1.07
C TYR A 524 -2.04 -4.40 -1.78
N GLN A 525 -1.68 -3.13 -1.94
CA GLN A 525 -2.61 -2.08 -2.37
C GLN A 525 -3.24 -2.33 -3.73
N GLU A 526 -2.44 -2.69 -4.72
CA GLU A 526 -2.93 -2.93 -6.08
C GLU A 526 -3.81 -4.18 -6.13
N VAL A 527 -3.39 -5.24 -5.43
CA VAL A 527 -4.07 -6.55 -5.40
C VAL A 527 -5.44 -6.47 -4.72
N LEU A 528 -5.57 -5.60 -3.73
CA LEU A 528 -6.81 -5.36 -2.98
C LEU A 528 -7.62 -4.19 -3.54
N GLY A 529 -7.13 -3.52 -4.58
CA GLY A 529 -7.73 -2.31 -5.13
C GLY A 529 -9.16 -2.55 -5.60
N MET A 530 -10.10 -1.81 -5.00
CA MET A 530 -11.51 -1.89 -5.33
C MET A 530 -11.88 -0.81 -6.34
N ARG A 531 -12.64 -1.20 -7.38
CA ARG A 531 -13.10 -0.30 -8.45
C ARG A 531 -14.35 0.50 -8.05
N HIS A 532 -14.33 1.11 -6.87
CA HIS A 532 -15.44 1.93 -6.37
C HIS A 532 -15.68 3.12 -7.32
N ASN A 533 -16.95 3.41 -7.63
CA ASN A 533 -17.36 4.39 -8.65
C ASN A 533 -16.71 4.19 -10.02
N LEU A 534 -16.30 2.96 -10.34
CA LEU A 534 -15.66 2.61 -11.62
C LEU A 534 -14.30 3.30 -11.85
N PHE A 535 -13.66 3.80 -10.80
CA PHE A 535 -12.26 4.21 -10.86
C PHE A 535 -11.38 2.97 -10.85
N THR A 536 -10.69 2.73 -11.96
CA THR A 536 -9.84 1.55 -12.14
C THR A 536 -8.39 1.86 -11.82
N HIS A 537 -7.53 0.85 -11.97
CA HIS A 537 -6.11 0.98 -11.67
C HIS A 537 -5.51 2.19 -12.41
N PRO A 538 -4.78 3.08 -11.70
CA PRO A 538 -4.18 4.25 -12.33
C PRO A 538 -3.13 3.85 -13.35
N THR A 539 -2.75 4.80 -14.22
CA THR A 539 -1.64 4.57 -15.15
C THR A 539 -0.38 4.28 -14.34
N GLU A 540 0.32 3.21 -14.69
CA GLU A 540 1.58 2.84 -14.04
C GLU A 540 2.76 2.95 -14.99
N ALA A 541 3.92 3.21 -14.41
CA ALA A 541 5.17 3.33 -15.16
C ALA A 541 6.35 2.79 -14.34
N VAL A 542 7.31 2.17 -15.02
CA VAL A 542 8.55 1.69 -14.44
C VAL A 542 9.65 2.71 -14.69
N ILE A 543 10.34 3.11 -13.62
CA ILE A 543 11.47 4.05 -13.68
C ILE A 543 12.77 3.27 -13.51
N GLU A 544 13.47 3.11 -14.62
CA GLU A 544 14.75 2.39 -14.68
C GLU A 544 15.92 3.36 -14.68
N PHE A 545 17.06 2.90 -14.15
CA PHE A 545 18.31 3.64 -14.11
C PHE A 545 19.39 2.83 -14.79
N ASP A 546 20.18 3.46 -15.66
CA ASP A 546 21.30 2.82 -16.32
C ASP A 546 22.58 2.81 -15.46
N GLU A 547 23.70 2.35 -16.03
CA GLU A 547 24.99 2.29 -15.33
C GLU A 547 25.60 3.67 -15.04
N GLU A 548 25.21 4.70 -15.80
CA GLU A 548 25.67 6.09 -15.65
C GLU A 548 24.79 6.86 -14.64
N GLY A 549 23.64 6.29 -14.28
CA GLY A 549 22.68 6.83 -13.32
C GLY A 549 21.60 7.69 -13.97
N GLU A 550 21.52 7.72 -15.30
CA GLU A 550 20.44 8.35 -16.05
C GLU A 550 19.18 7.51 -15.92
N TRP A 551 18.02 8.18 -15.89
CA TRP A 551 16.73 7.52 -15.71
C TRP A 551 15.92 7.49 -17.01
N SER A 552 15.09 6.47 -17.16
CA SER A 552 14.14 6.36 -18.27
C SER A 552 12.82 5.77 -17.81
N VAL A 553 11.74 6.10 -18.54
CA VAL A 553 10.41 5.53 -18.31
C VAL A 553 10.19 4.36 -19.24
N THR A 554 9.87 3.20 -18.68
CA THR A 554 9.54 1.97 -19.42
C THR A 554 8.27 1.35 -18.84
N GLY A 555 7.74 0.30 -19.51
CA GLY A 555 6.64 -0.50 -18.97
C GLY A 555 5.35 0.26 -18.67
N ILE A 556 5.04 1.33 -19.42
CA ILE A 556 3.81 2.11 -19.19
C ILE A 556 2.59 1.24 -19.47
N ILE A 557 1.70 1.13 -18.49
CA ILE A 557 0.37 0.53 -18.64
C ILE A 557 -0.63 1.62 -18.31
N GLU A 558 -1.40 2.02 -19.32
CA GLU A 558 -2.40 3.09 -19.19
C GLU A 558 -3.60 2.63 -18.38
N ALA A 559 -4.20 3.57 -17.62
CA ALA A 559 -5.49 3.34 -16.99
C ALA A 559 -6.55 3.01 -18.05
N GLN A 560 -7.44 2.07 -17.73
CA GLN A 560 -8.54 1.68 -18.60
C GLN A 560 -9.39 2.89 -19.01
N ASN A 561 -9.79 2.94 -20.28
CA ASN A 561 -10.74 3.94 -20.76
C ASN A 561 -12.18 3.59 -20.34
N LEU A 562 -13.13 4.51 -20.51
CA LEU A 562 -14.52 4.28 -20.12
C LEU A 562 -15.15 3.04 -20.76
N MET A 563 -14.79 2.70 -22.01
CA MET A 563 -15.32 1.53 -22.70
C MET A 563 -14.76 0.22 -22.14
N ASP A 564 -13.45 0.16 -21.87
CA ASP A 564 -12.81 -1.02 -21.25
C ASP A 564 -13.45 -1.32 -19.88
N ILE A 565 -13.77 -0.28 -19.11
CA ILE A 565 -14.39 -0.41 -17.78
C ILE A 565 -15.81 -0.99 -17.88
N LEU A 566 -16.56 -0.60 -18.92
CA LEU A 566 -17.89 -1.13 -19.17
C LEU A 566 -17.82 -2.59 -19.65
N GLU A 567 -16.83 -2.93 -20.48
CA GLU A 567 -16.59 -4.31 -20.93
C GLU A 567 -16.29 -5.24 -19.75
N ASP A 568 -15.48 -4.80 -18.79
CA ASP A 568 -15.18 -5.54 -17.56
C ASP A 568 -16.41 -5.81 -16.68
N LEU A 569 -17.52 -5.09 -16.88
CA LEU A 569 -18.81 -5.30 -16.22
C LEU A 569 -19.80 -6.11 -17.08
N ASP A 570 -19.33 -6.74 -18.16
CA ASP A 570 -20.12 -7.50 -19.13
C ASP A 570 -21.16 -6.66 -19.91
N TYR A 571 -20.97 -5.34 -20.03
CA TYR A 571 -21.80 -4.54 -20.94
C TYR A 571 -21.47 -4.83 -22.41
N ASP A 572 -22.52 -4.95 -23.24
CA ASP A 572 -22.36 -5.01 -24.69
C ASP A 572 -22.03 -3.62 -25.25
N LEU A 573 -20.74 -3.41 -25.52
CA LEU A 573 -20.22 -2.14 -26.03
C LEU A 573 -20.87 -1.73 -27.36
N GLY A 574 -21.24 -2.69 -28.21
CA GLY A 574 -21.91 -2.42 -29.48
C GLY A 574 -23.33 -1.90 -29.28
N GLN A 575 -24.04 -2.37 -28.25
CA GLN A 575 -25.35 -1.84 -27.89
C GLN A 575 -25.27 -0.44 -27.27
N ILE A 576 -24.29 -0.19 -26.39
CA ILE A 576 -24.09 1.13 -25.79
C ILE A 576 -23.76 2.16 -26.86
N ASP A 577 -22.77 1.86 -27.72
CA ASP A 577 -22.37 2.71 -28.84
C ASP A 577 -23.56 3.07 -29.72
N LYS A 578 -24.30 2.05 -30.17
CA LYS A 578 -25.49 2.23 -31.01
C LYS A 578 -26.54 3.10 -30.31
N SER A 579 -26.82 2.84 -29.02
CA SER A 579 -27.82 3.61 -28.27
C SER A 579 -27.44 5.08 -28.15
N LEU A 580 -26.20 5.38 -27.78
CA LEU A 580 -25.74 6.76 -27.63
C LEU A 580 -25.75 7.50 -28.96
N LYS A 581 -25.30 6.83 -30.03
CA LYS A 581 -25.30 7.38 -31.37
C LYS A 581 -26.71 7.69 -31.85
N THR A 582 -27.64 6.74 -31.76
CA THR A 582 -29.04 6.93 -32.17
C THR A 582 -29.71 8.06 -31.38
N GLN A 583 -29.47 8.18 -30.07
CA GLN A 583 -30.02 9.27 -29.26
C GLN A 583 -29.55 10.67 -29.74
N ILE A 584 -28.30 10.80 -30.19
CA ILE A 584 -27.79 12.07 -30.73
C ILE A 584 -28.33 12.33 -32.14
N GLU A 585 -28.35 11.30 -33.00
CA GLU A 585 -28.87 11.40 -34.37
C GLU A 585 -30.37 11.77 -34.40
N ASP A 586 -31.17 11.23 -33.48
CA ASP A 586 -32.61 11.48 -33.37
C ASP A 586 -32.97 12.75 -32.56
N SER A 587 -31.99 13.43 -31.96
CA SER A 587 -32.23 14.62 -31.14
C SER A 587 -32.79 15.79 -31.95
N GLU A 588 -33.97 16.29 -31.56
CA GLU A 588 -34.58 17.51 -32.12
C GLU A 588 -33.95 18.81 -31.57
N HIS A 589 -33.12 18.70 -30.52
CA HIS A 589 -32.46 19.83 -29.87
C HIS A 589 -31.15 20.25 -30.55
N LEU A 590 -30.67 19.48 -31.53
CA LEU A 590 -29.38 19.68 -32.20
C LEU A 590 -29.58 19.76 -33.72
N ASN A 591 -28.87 20.69 -34.37
CA ASN A 591 -28.75 20.68 -35.82
C ASN A 591 -27.69 19.67 -36.30
N GLU A 592 -27.64 19.37 -37.60
CA GLU A 592 -26.74 18.35 -38.15
C GLU A 592 -25.25 18.62 -37.89
N THR A 593 -24.83 19.89 -37.85
CA THR A 593 -23.43 20.23 -37.54
C THR A 593 -23.13 20.00 -36.06
N GLU A 594 -24.06 20.38 -35.18
CA GLU A 594 -23.95 20.15 -33.74
C GLU A 594 -23.94 18.65 -33.40
N LYS A 595 -24.77 17.84 -34.07
CA LYS A 595 -24.78 16.38 -33.88
C LYS A 595 -23.41 15.77 -34.15
N GLN A 596 -22.76 16.13 -35.26
CA GLN A 596 -21.41 15.65 -35.58
C GLN A 596 -20.38 16.09 -34.54
N ALA A 597 -20.45 17.34 -34.08
CA ALA A 597 -19.56 17.85 -33.05
C ALA A 597 -19.76 17.15 -31.69
N VAL A 598 -21.01 16.90 -31.30
CA VAL A 598 -21.35 16.19 -30.06
C VAL A 598 -20.91 14.73 -30.12
N LEU A 599 -21.12 14.04 -31.25
CA LEU A 599 -20.61 12.68 -31.46
C LEU A 599 -19.08 12.63 -31.35
N GLY A 600 -18.37 13.55 -32.00
CA GLY A 600 -16.91 13.63 -31.92
C GLY A 600 -16.41 13.80 -30.48
N LYS A 601 -17.05 14.68 -29.69
CA LYS A 601 -16.74 14.86 -28.26
C LYS A 601 -17.06 13.61 -27.43
N LEU A 602 -18.19 12.96 -27.68
CA LEU A 602 -18.58 11.74 -26.97
C LEU A 602 -17.53 10.65 -27.17
N TYR A 603 -17.15 10.38 -28.42
CA TYR A 603 -16.15 9.35 -28.71
C TYR A 603 -14.77 9.65 -28.13
N LEU A 604 -14.38 10.93 -28.12
CA LEU A 604 -13.17 11.36 -27.41
C LEU A 604 -13.26 10.99 -25.93
N TYR A 605 -14.35 11.36 -25.25
CA TYR A 605 -14.49 11.09 -23.81
C TYR A 605 -14.62 9.59 -23.49
N LEU A 606 -15.28 8.80 -24.36
CA LEU A 606 -15.33 7.35 -24.20
C LEU A 606 -13.95 6.69 -24.31
N SER A 607 -13.02 7.31 -25.05
CA SER A 607 -11.64 6.84 -25.18
C SER A 607 -10.71 7.33 -24.06
N GLU A 608 -11.19 8.19 -23.15
CA GLU A 608 -10.40 8.70 -22.03
C GLU A 608 -10.59 7.83 -20.78
N ASN A 609 -9.64 7.94 -19.84
CA ASN A 609 -9.74 7.26 -18.54
C ASN A 609 -10.77 7.92 -17.62
N SER A 610 -11.16 7.22 -16.56
CA SER A 610 -12.20 7.66 -15.65
C SER A 610 -11.79 8.76 -14.66
N TYR A 611 -10.49 9.05 -14.52
CA TYR A 611 -10.00 10.07 -13.59
C TYR A 611 -10.25 11.49 -14.11
N LEU A 612 -10.30 12.46 -13.18
CA LEU A 612 -10.61 13.84 -13.54
C LEU A 612 -9.43 14.52 -14.25
N LYS A 613 -9.75 15.52 -15.07
CA LYS A 613 -8.75 16.38 -15.71
C LYS A 613 -8.43 17.58 -14.83
N THR A 614 -7.15 17.97 -14.75
CA THR A 614 -6.72 19.17 -14.01
C THR A 614 -7.27 20.44 -14.68
N ILE A 615 -7.53 21.50 -13.90
CA ILE A 615 -8.09 22.77 -14.40
C ILE A 615 -7.24 23.34 -15.54
N GLN A 616 -5.91 23.32 -15.39
CA GLN A 616 -4.97 23.80 -16.41
C GLN A 616 -4.99 22.99 -17.71
N SER A 617 -5.40 21.72 -17.67
CA SER A 617 -5.54 20.91 -18.89
C SER A 617 -6.74 21.31 -19.75
N ARG A 618 -7.69 22.08 -19.20
CA ARG A 618 -8.82 22.65 -19.96
C ARG A 618 -8.42 23.85 -20.81
N LEU A 619 -7.36 24.58 -20.41
CA LEU A 619 -6.89 25.80 -21.11
C LEU A 619 -6.01 25.49 -22.33
N GLY A 620 -5.45 24.28 -22.45
CA GLY A 620 -4.55 23.89 -23.55
C GLY A 620 -5.24 23.16 -24.70
N GLY A 621 -6.57 23.07 -24.71
CA GLY A 621 -7.35 22.30 -25.68
C GLY A 621 -8.38 23.10 -26.49
N GLU A 622 -8.32 24.44 -26.46
CA GLU A 622 -9.08 25.31 -27.38
C GLU A 622 -8.35 25.54 -28.71
#